data_AF-A0A2E1EF53-F1
#
_entry.id   AF-A0A2E1EF53-F1
#
_cell.length_a   1.000
_cell.length_b   1.000
_cell.length_c   1.000
_cell.angle_alpha   90.00
_cell.angle_beta   90.00
_cell.angle_gamma   90.00
#
_symmetry.space_group_name_H-M   'P 1'
#
loop_
_entity.id
_entity.type
_entity.pdbx_description
1 polymer ?
#
loop_
_entity_poly.entity_id
_entity_poly.type
_entity_poly.pdbx_seq_one_letter_code
_entity_poly.pdbx_strand_id
1 'polypeptide(L)'
;MKLLVQFCLIIGLAVVGITLWDVGDVRAQGVPECIDSEKSGNPQATAAWWGRRSAEEKKYISELPCEERYIPMVCIFLYDPDLRGCTNKGVAEYRADKACSKKGHELLSVEHAACKEDFKKTFAPPFPASS
;
A
#
# COMPACT_ATOMS: atom_id res chain seq x y z
N MET A 1 -43.99 34.57 8.38
CA MET A 1 -43.65 33.18 8.78
C MET A 1 -43.61 32.21 7.59
N LYS A 2 -44.61 32.16 6.70
CA LYS A 2 -44.63 31.22 5.55
C LYS A 2 -43.42 31.34 4.61
N LEU A 3 -42.98 32.57 4.30
CA LEU A 3 -41.86 32.83 3.38
C LEU A 3 -40.49 32.40 3.94
N LEU A 4 -40.27 32.57 5.25
CA LEU A 4 -39.02 32.16 5.91
C LEU A 4 -38.87 30.63 5.96
N VAL A 5 -39.97 29.92 6.24
CA VAL A 5 -39.98 28.44 6.27
C VAL A 5 -39.75 27.86 4.88
N GLN A 6 -40.31 28.46 3.83
CA GLN A 6 -40.06 28.05 2.45
C GLN A 6 -38.61 28.30 2.03
N PHE A 7 -38.01 29.42 2.44
CA PHE A 7 -36.59 29.70 2.15
C PHE A 7 -35.65 28.69 2.83
N CYS A 8 -35.89 28.35 4.09
CA CYS A 8 -35.09 27.34 4.80
C CYS A 8 -35.20 25.94 4.17
N LEU A 9 -36.39 25.57 3.69
CA LEU A 9 -36.59 24.27 3.02
C LEU A 9 -35.86 24.20 1.66
N ILE A 10 -35.89 25.28 0.88
CA ILE A 10 -35.20 25.33 -0.42
C ILE A 10 -33.68 25.32 -0.21
N ILE A 11 -33.16 26.07 0.76
CA ILE A 11 -31.73 26.07 1.08
C ILE A 11 -31.30 24.70 1.62
N GLY A 12 -32.10 24.06 2.48
CA GLY A 12 -31.82 22.71 2.97
C GLY A 12 -31.76 21.67 1.85
N LEU A 13 -32.70 21.71 0.90
CA LEU A 13 -32.69 20.85 -0.28
C LEU A 13 -31.52 21.13 -1.23
N ALA A 14 -31.13 22.40 -1.40
CA ALA A 14 -29.99 22.79 -2.22
C ALA A 14 -28.66 22.31 -1.59
N VAL A 15 -28.51 22.41 -0.26
CA VAL A 15 -27.31 21.93 0.45
C VAL A 15 -27.21 20.39 0.36
N VAL A 16 -28.32 19.67 0.54
CA VAL A 16 -28.35 18.21 0.36
C VAL A 16 -28.03 17.83 -1.09
N GLY A 17 -28.56 18.56 -2.07
CA GLY A 17 -28.28 18.35 -3.50
C GLY A 17 -26.81 18.55 -3.86
N ILE A 18 -26.13 19.54 -3.28
CA ILE A 18 -24.71 19.81 -3.51
C ILE A 18 -23.83 18.73 -2.85
N THR A 19 -24.20 18.25 -1.65
CA THR A 19 -23.46 17.16 -0.98
C THR A 19 -23.59 15.80 -1.67
N LEU A 20 -24.56 15.62 -2.57
CA LEU A 20 -24.75 14.39 -3.35
C LEU A 20 -24.04 14.40 -4.71
N TRP A 21 -23.61 15.57 -5.20
CA TRP A 21 -22.94 15.70 -6.50
C TRP A 21 -21.42 15.85 -6.42
N ASP A 22 -20.88 16.23 -5.25
CA ASP A 22 -19.44 16.38 -5.04
C ASP A 22 -18.86 15.32 -4.09
N VAL A 23 -19.49 14.15 -4.05
CA VAL A 23 -18.77 12.94 -3.63
C VAL A 23 -18.07 12.44 -4.88
N GLY A 24 -16.94 13.08 -5.20
CA GLY A 24 -15.98 12.50 -6.13
C GLY A 24 -15.86 11.04 -5.79
N ASP A 25 -16.13 10.20 -6.79
CA ASP A 25 -16.14 8.75 -6.71
C ASP A 25 -14.78 8.31 -6.14
N VAL A 26 -14.68 8.22 -4.81
CA VAL A 26 -13.59 7.56 -4.11
C VAL A 26 -13.83 6.11 -4.44
N ARG A 27 -13.45 5.72 -5.66
CA ARG A 27 -13.48 4.35 -6.11
C ARG A 27 -12.76 3.59 -5.04
N ALA A 28 -13.50 2.78 -4.28
CA ALA A 28 -12.92 1.89 -3.31
C ALA A 28 -11.87 1.09 -4.08
N GLN A 29 -10.59 1.41 -3.86
CA GLN A 29 -9.51 0.66 -4.49
C GLN A 29 -9.75 -0.80 -4.12
N GLY A 30 -9.98 -1.67 -5.10
CA GLY A 30 -10.22 -3.08 -4.86
C GLY A 30 -9.02 -3.70 -4.13
N VAL A 31 -9.24 -4.82 -3.44
CA VAL A 31 -8.14 -5.60 -2.88
C VAL A 31 -7.21 -6.00 -4.04
N PRO A 32 -5.91 -5.69 -3.99
CA PRO A 32 -4.97 -6.11 -5.02
C PRO A 32 -4.91 -7.64 -5.15
N GLU A 33 -4.64 -8.13 -6.36
CA GLU A 33 -4.42 -9.56 -6.59
C GLU A 33 -3.29 -10.13 -5.70
N CYS A 34 -3.29 -11.45 -5.49
CA CYS A 34 -2.28 -12.15 -4.69
C CYS A 34 -2.15 -11.75 -3.20
N ILE A 35 -3.05 -10.95 -2.63
CA ILE A 35 -3.07 -10.71 -1.17
C ILE A 35 -3.60 -11.93 -0.41
N ASP A 36 -4.60 -12.61 -0.97
CA ASP A 36 -5.12 -13.85 -0.41
C ASP A 36 -4.29 -15.05 -0.87
N SER A 37 -3.98 -15.94 0.07
CA SER A 37 -3.41 -17.24 -0.29
C SER A 37 -4.51 -18.17 -0.80
N GLU A 38 -4.25 -18.89 -1.89
CA GLU A 38 -5.21 -19.82 -2.51
C GLU A 38 -5.73 -20.92 -1.56
N LYS A 39 -5.00 -21.19 -0.47
CA LYS A 39 -5.26 -22.32 0.45
C LYS A 39 -6.06 -21.95 1.70
N SER A 40 -6.24 -20.67 2.01
CA SER A 40 -6.87 -20.25 3.28
C SER A 40 -7.61 -18.90 3.22
N GLY A 41 -7.85 -18.35 2.02
CA GLY A 41 -8.48 -17.04 1.87
C GLY A 41 -9.84 -16.95 2.57
N ASN A 42 -9.98 -15.97 3.47
CA ASN A 42 -11.26 -15.46 3.91
C ASN A 42 -11.43 -14.09 3.22
N PRO A 43 -12.03 -14.04 2.01
CA PRO A 43 -12.08 -12.83 1.19
C PRO A 43 -12.78 -11.68 1.91
N GLN A 44 -13.75 -11.98 2.78
CA GLN A 44 -14.45 -10.99 3.59
C GLN A 44 -13.53 -10.37 4.63
N ALA A 45 -12.72 -11.17 5.32
CA ALA A 45 -11.74 -10.67 6.28
C ALA A 45 -10.66 -9.83 5.58
N THR A 46 -10.20 -10.25 4.41
CA THR A 46 -9.22 -9.51 3.61
C THR A 46 -9.78 -8.20 3.09
N ALA A 47 -11.00 -8.20 2.55
CA ALA A 47 -11.69 -6.98 2.15
C ALA A 47 -11.89 -6.02 3.34
N ALA A 48 -12.28 -6.54 4.51
CA ALA A 48 -12.44 -5.72 5.72
C ALA A 48 -11.10 -5.16 6.21
N TRP A 49 -10.02 -5.95 6.17
CA TRP A 49 -8.68 -5.49 6.51
C TRP A 49 -8.19 -4.42 5.54
N TRP A 50 -8.35 -4.65 4.24
CA TRP A 50 -7.99 -3.71 3.19
C TRP A 50 -8.78 -2.39 3.29
N GLY A 51 -10.08 -2.47 3.59
CA GLY A 51 -10.93 -1.30 3.76
C GLY A 51 -10.44 -0.34 4.84
N ARG A 52 -9.75 -0.84 5.88
CA ARG A 52 -9.18 -0.04 6.97
C ARG A 52 -7.82 0.58 6.66
N ARG A 53 -7.24 0.33 5.48
CA ARG A 53 -5.92 0.88 5.11
C ARG A 53 -6.01 2.32 4.63
N SER A 54 -5.04 3.13 5.00
CA SER A 54 -4.87 4.49 4.50
C SER A 54 -4.54 4.50 3.01
N ALA A 55 -4.69 5.64 2.35
CA ALA A 55 -4.34 5.77 0.94
C ALA A 55 -2.84 5.48 0.69
N GLU A 56 -1.98 5.89 1.62
CA GLU A 56 -0.54 5.64 1.55
C GLU A 56 -0.22 4.15 1.73
N GLU A 57 -0.84 3.47 2.70
CA GLU A 57 -0.68 2.03 2.89
C GLU A 57 -1.12 1.25 1.65
N LYS A 58 -2.28 1.61 1.09
CA LYS A 58 -2.81 0.98 -0.14
C LYS A 58 -1.89 1.20 -1.33
N LYS A 59 -1.31 2.40 -1.45
CA LYS A 59 -0.32 2.74 -2.49
C LYS A 59 0.88 1.78 -2.44
N TYR A 60 1.57 1.71 -1.30
CA TYR A 60 2.78 0.90 -1.19
C TYR A 60 2.53 -0.60 -1.37
N ILE A 61 1.35 -1.11 -0.98
CA ILE A 61 0.98 -2.50 -1.23
C ILE A 61 0.67 -2.75 -2.71
N SER A 62 -0.15 -1.89 -3.33
CA SER A 62 -0.67 -2.14 -4.69
C SER A 62 0.36 -1.93 -5.79
N GLU A 63 1.29 -0.99 -5.62
CA GLU A 63 2.32 -0.65 -6.61
C GLU A 63 3.48 -1.67 -6.67
N LEU A 64 3.60 -2.55 -5.66
CA LEU A 64 4.60 -3.63 -5.66
C LEU A 64 4.10 -4.88 -6.41
N PRO A 65 5.01 -5.68 -7.01
CA PRO A 65 4.69 -6.99 -7.56
C PRO A 65 4.25 -7.96 -6.45
N CYS A 66 3.47 -8.98 -6.81
CA CYS A 66 2.82 -9.89 -5.85
C CYS A 66 3.80 -10.48 -4.82
N GLU A 67 5.00 -10.86 -5.26
CA GLU A 67 6.03 -11.47 -4.42
C GLU A 67 6.62 -10.52 -3.39
N GLU A 68 6.41 -9.22 -3.53
CA GLU A 68 6.94 -8.16 -2.67
C GLU A 68 5.85 -7.49 -1.82
N ARG A 69 4.55 -7.72 -2.10
CA ARG A 69 3.43 -7.07 -1.39
C ARG A 69 3.39 -7.37 0.10
N TYR A 70 3.98 -8.49 0.54
CA TYR A 70 4.07 -8.81 1.97
C TYR A 70 4.99 -7.84 2.73
N ILE A 71 5.94 -7.19 2.07
CA ILE A 71 6.92 -6.29 2.67
C ILE A 71 6.22 -5.08 3.33
N PRO A 72 5.43 -4.26 2.61
CA PRO A 72 4.69 -3.17 3.23
C PRO A 72 3.65 -3.68 4.23
N MET A 73 3.06 -4.86 4.04
CA MET A 73 2.13 -5.45 5.02
C MET A 73 2.81 -5.74 6.36
N VAL A 74 4.05 -6.24 6.35
CA VAL A 74 4.85 -6.44 7.56
C VAL A 74 5.20 -5.09 8.20
N CYS A 75 5.62 -4.10 7.42
CA CYS A 75 5.91 -2.76 7.93
C CYS A 75 4.69 -2.13 8.65
N ILE A 76 3.49 -2.28 8.06
CA ILE A 76 2.23 -1.83 8.66
C ILE A 76 1.93 -2.60 9.95
N PHE A 77 2.10 -3.93 9.95
CA PHE A 77 1.87 -4.76 11.13
C PHE A 77 2.80 -4.39 12.29
N LEU A 78 4.04 -4.01 11.98
CA LEU A 78 5.04 -3.54 12.94
C LEU A 78 4.85 -2.07 13.36
N TYR A 79 3.84 -1.38 12.82
CA TYR A 79 3.58 0.05 13.06
C TYR A 79 4.82 0.93 12.78
N ASP A 80 5.56 0.64 11.71
CA ASP A 80 6.74 1.43 11.36
C ASP A 80 6.34 2.89 11.04
N PRO A 81 6.92 3.89 11.72
CA PRO A 81 6.56 5.30 11.51
C PRO A 81 7.04 5.85 10.15
N ASP A 82 8.03 5.22 9.51
CA ASP A 82 8.50 5.53 8.15
C ASP A 82 8.17 4.37 7.22
N LEU A 83 6.88 4.23 6.89
CA LEU A 83 6.39 3.15 6.05
C LEU A 83 7.10 3.09 4.69
N ARG A 84 7.42 4.25 4.09
CA ARG A 84 8.17 4.32 2.84
C ARG A 84 9.59 3.78 3.00
N GLY A 85 10.31 4.23 4.02
CA GLY A 85 11.67 3.79 4.32
C GLY A 85 11.73 2.30 4.63
N CYS A 86 10.82 1.81 5.48
CA CYS A 86 10.68 0.39 5.78
C CYS A 86 10.44 -0.44 4.52
N THR A 87 9.51 0.00 3.66
CA THR A 87 9.18 -0.71 2.43
C THR A 87 10.36 -0.73 1.46
N ASN A 88 11.00 0.42 1.21
CA ASN A 88 12.16 0.50 0.31
C ASN A 88 13.33 -0.37 0.81
N LYS A 89 13.60 -0.36 2.11
CA LYS A 89 14.63 -1.19 2.73
C LYS A 89 14.30 -2.68 2.57
N GLY A 90 13.06 -3.07 2.87
CA GLY A 90 12.62 -4.46 2.72
C GLY A 90 12.70 -4.95 1.27
N VAL A 91 12.30 -4.12 0.30
CA VAL A 91 12.42 -4.44 -1.13
C VAL A 91 13.88 -4.55 -1.55
N ALA A 92 14.76 -3.66 -1.07
CA ALA A 92 16.19 -3.75 -1.33
C ALA A 92 16.77 -5.07 -0.83
N GLU A 93 16.46 -5.47 0.40
CA GLU A 93 16.92 -6.73 0.99
C GLU A 93 16.39 -7.94 0.20
N TYR A 94 15.07 -7.99 -0.07
CA TYR A 94 14.45 -9.08 -0.82
C TYR A 94 15.08 -9.26 -2.21
N ARG A 95 15.21 -8.17 -2.97
CA ARG A 95 15.75 -8.23 -4.34
C ARG A 95 17.24 -8.56 -4.33
N ALA A 96 18.00 -8.04 -3.35
CA ALA A 96 19.41 -8.39 -3.17
C ALA A 96 19.58 -9.88 -2.88
N ASP A 97 18.81 -10.44 -1.94
CA ASP A 97 18.84 -11.87 -1.61
C ASP A 97 18.55 -12.72 -2.86
N LYS A 98 17.48 -12.40 -3.59
CA LYS A 98 17.11 -13.14 -4.81
C LYS A 98 18.18 -13.03 -5.89
N ALA A 99 18.79 -11.85 -6.08
CA ALA A 99 19.85 -11.66 -7.06
C ALA A 99 21.13 -12.42 -6.69
N CYS A 100 21.52 -12.40 -5.42
CA CYS A 100 22.73 -13.04 -4.93
C CYS A 100 22.59 -14.57 -4.85
N SER A 101 21.43 -15.09 -4.45
CA SER A 101 21.13 -16.53 -4.55
C SER A 101 21.15 -17.02 -5.99
N LYS A 102 20.68 -16.23 -6.96
CA LYS A 102 20.75 -16.59 -8.39
C LYS A 102 22.20 -16.70 -8.91
N LYS A 103 23.16 -16.01 -8.29
CA LYS A 103 24.59 -16.15 -8.57
C LYS A 103 25.22 -17.38 -7.93
N GLY A 104 24.46 -18.16 -7.17
CA GLY A 104 24.93 -19.37 -6.49
C GLY A 104 25.58 -19.11 -5.12
N HIS A 105 25.51 -17.89 -4.59
CA HIS A 105 26.01 -17.60 -3.24
C HIS A 105 25.02 -18.12 -2.18
N GLU A 106 25.50 -18.97 -1.27
CA GLU A 106 24.71 -19.49 -0.16
C GLU A 106 24.24 -18.35 0.76
N LEU A 107 22.98 -18.37 1.21
CA LEU A 107 22.33 -17.26 1.92
C LEU A 107 23.11 -16.69 3.12
N LEU A 108 23.82 -17.56 3.87
CA LEU A 108 24.56 -17.16 5.06
C LEU A 108 26.08 -17.02 4.83
N SER A 109 26.51 -17.05 3.56
CA SER A 109 27.91 -16.91 3.18
C SER A 109 28.38 -15.46 3.17
N VAL A 110 29.69 -15.27 3.32
CA VAL A 110 30.33 -13.94 3.25
C VAL A 110 30.18 -13.35 1.84
N GLU A 111 30.26 -14.21 0.82
CA GLU A 111 30.09 -13.86 -0.58
C GLU A 111 28.67 -13.34 -0.86
N HIS A 112 27.66 -13.95 -0.24
CA HIS A 112 26.28 -13.48 -0.34
C HIS A 112 26.13 -12.10 0.31
N ALA A 113 26.65 -11.92 1.52
CA ALA A 113 26.61 -10.63 2.20
C ALA A 113 27.31 -9.52 1.38
N ALA A 114 28.50 -9.80 0.84
CA ALA A 114 29.22 -8.86 -0.02
C ALA A 114 28.42 -8.51 -1.29
N CYS A 115 27.83 -9.52 -1.94
CA CYS A 115 26.98 -9.33 -3.11
C CYS A 115 25.77 -8.43 -2.81
N LYS A 116 25.15 -8.57 -1.63
CA LYS A 116 24.02 -7.71 -1.22
C LYS A 116 24.43 -6.26 -1.06
N GLU A 117 25.56 -6.00 -0.41
CA GLU A 117 26.08 -4.65 -0.24
C GLU A 117 26.43 -4.00 -1.59
N ASP A 118 26.95 -4.77 -2.54
CA ASP A 118 27.18 -4.29 -3.90
C ASP A 118 25.88 -4.01 -4.66
N PHE A 119 24.88 -4.90 -4.53
CA PHE A 119 23.56 -4.69 -5.14
C PHE A 119 22.93 -3.37 -4.66
N LYS A 120 22.96 -3.11 -3.35
CA LYS A 120 22.37 -1.92 -2.72
C LYS A 120 22.93 -0.60 -3.26
N LYS A 121 24.20 -0.56 -3.69
CA LYS A 121 24.83 0.66 -4.27
C LYS A 121 24.16 1.11 -5.58
N THR A 122 23.55 0.17 -6.31
CA THR A 122 22.89 0.41 -7.60
C THR A 122 21.38 0.31 -7.52
N PHE A 123 20.85 0.03 -6.32
CA PHE A 123 19.43 -0.17 -6.12
C PHE A 123 18.65 1.14 -6.29
N ALA A 124 17.68 1.12 -7.19
CA ALA A 124 16.69 2.18 -7.32
C ALA A 124 15.46 1.84 -6.46
N PRO A 125 15.13 2.65 -5.43
CA PRO A 125 13.98 2.39 -4.59
C PRO A 125 12.68 2.51 -5.40
N PRO A 126 11.69 1.62 -5.16
CA PRO A 126 10.39 1.71 -5.84
C PRO A 126 9.62 2.98 -5.46
N PHE A 127 9.84 3.50 -4.24
CA PHE A 127 9.15 4.68 -3.73
C PHE A 127 10.16 5.80 -3.42
N PRO A 128 10.52 6.64 -4.42
CA PRO A 128 11.44 7.75 -4.19
C PRO A 128 10.83 8.78 -3.24
N ALA A 129 11.68 9.59 -2.59
CA ALA A 129 11.19 10.73 -1.84
C ALA A 129 10.51 11.70 -2.81
N SER A 130 9.26 12.10 -2.51
CA SER A 130 8.59 13.19 -3.21
C SER A 130 9.47 14.43 -3.12
N SER A 131 9.90 14.94 -4.27
CA SER A 131 10.67 16.17 -4.41
C SER A 131 9.81 17.39 -4.10
#